data_AF-A0A6V8JY70-F1
#
_entry.id   AF-A0A6V8JY70-F1
#
_cell.length_a   1.000
_cell.length_b   1.000
_cell.length_c   1.000
_cell.angle_alpha   90.00
_cell.angle_beta   90.00
_cell.angle_gamma   90.00
#
_symmetry.space_group_name_H-M   'P 1'
#
loop_
_entity.id
_entity.type
_entity.pdbx_description
1 polymer ?
#
loop_
_entity_poly.entity_id
_entity_poly.type
_entity_poly.pdbx_seq_one_letter_code
_entity_poly.pdbx_strand_id
1 'polypeptide(L)'
;MNRWGDPRFRPVRVPERYAGSAMGAVSYHRVTRGGETLGYLWASDVDDAAGWLDSTAAGAGGWNAGTPWLRRLAAAKGDGHPPAEALRHLAELPADERAGVVDGPVAEAGSLAELTATAATSGPTLAPPPPPASGTPGAPPAGLNTVQQAAYDYTRAPAVHNELLQAGDPAARLAELLADPERAGEAAAAFGHEPVYGDFAERFRLLDQAVASPLPEPVETLRGVTDVAHLTGGAADVRSLAGGTYAEPGYLSVSLGATPAYPTGCWLRLVAPKGTRSLWMGRRSHHPYERELILPCDLTIRVDDVYLRGGHIEVTGWILPS
;
A
#
# COMPACT_ATOMS: atom_id res chain seq x y z
N MET A 1 15.35 14.48 -43.31
CA MET A 1 14.96 13.06 -43.11
C MET A 1 14.49 12.93 -41.65
N ASN A 2 13.18 13.01 -41.40
CA ASN A 2 12.59 12.74 -40.08
C ASN A 2 12.30 11.23 -39.99
N ARG A 3 12.96 10.53 -39.07
CA ARG A 3 12.77 9.09 -38.83
C ARG A 3 12.62 8.77 -37.34
N TRP A 4 11.67 9.40 -36.65
CA TRP A 4 11.09 8.84 -35.43
C TRP A 4 9.61 9.22 -35.43
N GLY A 5 8.75 8.22 -35.62
CA GLY A 5 7.31 8.42 -35.63
C GLY A 5 6.84 8.86 -34.25
N ASP A 6 6.15 9.99 -34.22
CA ASP A 6 5.48 10.54 -33.05
C ASP A 6 4.55 9.47 -32.42
N PRO A 7 4.74 9.07 -31.15
CA PRO A 7 3.87 8.09 -30.52
C PRO A 7 2.45 8.66 -30.42
N ARG A 8 1.56 8.13 -31.25
CA ARG A 8 0.12 8.46 -31.18
C ARG A 8 -0.46 7.83 -29.92
N PHE A 9 -0.58 8.62 -28.86
CA PHE A 9 -1.38 8.28 -27.69
C PHE A 9 -2.84 8.12 -28.14
N ARG A 10 -3.37 6.90 -28.02
CA ARG A 10 -4.81 6.68 -28.11
C ARG A 10 -5.36 6.77 -26.68
N PRO A 11 -6.32 7.66 -26.39
CA PRO A 11 -7.00 7.62 -25.11
C PRO A 11 -7.65 6.24 -24.96
N VAL A 12 -7.17 5.45 -24.01
CA VAL A 12 -7.90 4.29 -23.53
C VAL A 12 -9.05 4.87 -22.71
N ARG A 13 -10.30 4.71 -23.17
CA ARG A 13 -11.44 4.99 -22.30
C ARG A 13 -11.34 4.04 -21.12
N VAL A 14 -11.00 4.58 -19.96
CA VAL A 14 -11.17 3.86 -18.69
C VAL A 14 -12.68 3.59 -18.58
N PRO A 15 -13.11 2.33 -18.36
CA PRO A 15 -14.53 2.05 -18.16
C PRO A 15 -15.07 2.94 -17.05
N GLU A 16 -16.23 3.55 -17.26
CA GLU A 16 -16.90 4.31 -16.22
C GLU A 16 -17.14 3.39 -15.01
N ARG A 17 -16.94 3.94 -13.81
CA ARG A 17 -17.11 3.21 -12.56
C ARG A 17 -17.98 4.04 -11.64
N TYR A 18 -18.76 3.35 -10.82
CA TYR A 18 -19.40 3.98 -9.66
C TYR A 18 -18.33 4.51 -8.70
N ALA A 19 -18.71 5.46 -7.84
CA ALA A 19 -17.86 5.86 -6.74
C ALA A 19 -17.54 4.67 -5.83
N GLY A 20 -16.29 4.61 -5.35
CA GLY A 20 -15.81 3.51 -4.49
C GLY A 20 -16.15 3.67 -3.01
N SER A 21 -16.87 4.72 -2.64
CA SER A 21 -17.26 5.03 -1.26
C SER A 21 -18.67 5.62 -1.23
N ALA A 22 -19.41 5.30 -0.17
CA ALA A 22 -20.72 5.89 0.13
C ALA A 22 -20.66 6.63 1.47
N MET A 23 -21.26 7.81 1.54
CA MET A 23 -21.43 8.54 2.80
C MET A 23 -22.74 8.14 3.50
N GLY A 24 -23.72 7.66 2.73
CA GLY A 24 -25.01 7.21 3.21
C GLY A 24 -25.11 5.70 3.43
N ALA A 25 -26.36 5.26 3.64
CA ALA A 25 -26.72 3.86 3.73
C ALA A 25 -26.38 3.11 2.43
N VAL A 26 -26.06 1.83 2.56
CA VAL A 26 -25.76 0.95 1.44
C VAL A 26 -26.64 -0.29 1.48
N SER A 27 -27.22 -0.63 0.33
CA SER A 27 -27.83 -1.94 0.08
C SER A 27 -26.73 -2.92 -0.28
N TYR A 28 -26.81 -4.18 0.15
CA TYR A 28 -25.80 -5.17 -0.15
C TYR A 28 -26.35 -6.60 -0.28
N HIS A 29 -25.64 -7.41 -1.07
CA HIS A 29 -25.81 -8.86 -1.16
C HIS A 29 -24.57 -9.56 -0.65
N ARG A 30 -24.77 -10.66 0.08
CA ARG A 30 -23.68 -11.58 0.43
C ARG A 30 -23.34 -12.45 -0.78
N VAL A 31 -22.05 -12.72 -0.99
CA VAL A 31 -21.56 -13.62 -2.04
C VAL A 31 -20.84 -14.79 -1.40
N THR A 32 -21.21 -16.01 -1.80
CA THR A 32 -20.66 -17.24 -1.23
C THR A 32 -20.09 -18.18 -2.30
N ARG A 33 -19.20 -19.08 -1.88
CA ARG A 33 -18.75 -20.22 -2.67
C ARG A 33 -18.55 -21.42 -1.77
N GLY A 34 -19.20 -22.54 -2.10
CA GLY A 34 -19.12 -23.76 -1.27
C GLY A 34 -19.61 -23.55 0.16
N GLY A 35 -20.55 -22.61 0.38
CA GLY A 35 -21.06 -22.24 1.70
C GLY A 35 -20.21 -21.24 2.48
N GLU A 36 -19.02 -20.89 2.00
CA GLU A 36 -18.15 -19.87 2.59
C GLU A 36 -18.48 -18.47 2.06
N THR A 37 -18.53 -17.47 2.94
CA THR A 37 -18.76 -16.06 2.54
C THR A 37 -17.49 -15.44 2.01
N LEU A 38 -17.46 -15.14 0.71
CA LEU A 38 -16.33 -14.50 0.04
C LEU A 38 -16.31 -12.99 0.24
N GLY A 39 -17.48 -12.37 0.38
CA GLY A 39 -17.62 -10.93 0.53
C GLY A 39 -19.02 -10.45 0.21
N TYR A 40 -19.13 -9.15 -0.09
CA TYR A 40 -20.39 -8.45 -0.26
C TYR A 40 -20.33 -7.54 -1.48
N LEU A 41 -21.34 -7.64 -2.34
CA LEU A 41 -21.65 -6.63 -3.35
C LEU A 41 -22.51 -5.55 -2.70
N TRP A 42 -22.20 -4.28 -2.90
CA TRP A 42 -22.96 -3.18 -2.30
C TRP A 42 -23.20 -2.03 -3.27
N ALA A 43 -24.24 -1.24 -2.99
CA ALA A 43 -24.64 -0.08 -3.77
C ALA A 43 -25.25 1.04 -2.89
N SER A 44 -25.10 2.29 -3.32
CA SER A 44 -25.77 3.49 -2.81
C SER A 44 -26.15 4.35 -4.02
N ASP A 45 -27.45 4.48 -4.29
CA ASP A 45 -27.95 5.36 -5.35
C ASP A 45 -27.72 6.84 -5.01
N VAL A 46 -27.77 7.20 -3.73
CA VAL A 46 -27.57 8.58 -3.26
C VAL A 46 -26.17 9.08 -3.59
N ASP A 47 -25.17 8.21 -3.42
CA ASP A 47 -23.77 8.55 -3.65
C ASP A 47 -23.28 8.17 -5.06
N ASP A 48 -24.15 7.63 -5.92
CA ASP A 48 -23.78 6.99 -7.20
C ASP A 48 -22.59 6.01 -7.04
N ALA A 49 -22.66 5.21 -5.98
CA ALA A 49 -21.57 4.39 -5.48
C ALA A 49 -21.94 2.91 -5.49
N ALA A 50 -21.01 2.05 -5.89
CA ALA A 50 -21.19 0.61 -5.80
C ALA A 50 -19.82 -0.08 -5.81
N GLY A 51 -19.75 -1.23 -5.17
CA GLY A 51 -18.47 -1.90 -5.03
C GLY A 51 -18.54 -3.33 -4.54
N TRP A 52 -17.34 -3.84 -4.30
CA TRP A 52 -17.10 -5.12 -3.67
C TRP A 52 -16.39 -4.88 -2.34
N LEU A 53 -16.79 -5.63 -1.33
CA LEU A 53 -16.13 -5.67 -0.03
C LEU A 53 -15.81 -7.12 0.31
N ASP A 54 -14.54 -7.47 0.39
CA ASP A 54 -14.13 -8.82 0.73
C ASP A 54 -14.42 -9.16 2.20
N SER A 55 -14.77 -10.42 2.44
CA SER A 55 -14.87 -10.99 3.79
C SER A 55 -13.46 -11.25 4.31
N THR A 56 -13.13 -10.75 5.50
CA THR A 56 -11.82 -11.00 6.13
C THR A 56 -11.58 -12.48 6.36
N ALA A 57 -12.65 -13.23 6.64
CA ALA A 57 -12.64 -14.68 6.85
C ALA A 57 -12.16 -15.45 5.61
N ALA A 58 -12.53 -14.98 4.42
CA ALA A 58 -12.22 -15.65 3.15
C ALA A 58 -10.81 -15.33 2.63
N GLY A 59 -10.12 -14.35 3.23
CA GLY A 59 -8.77 -13.94 2.88
C GLY A 59 -8.56 -13.79 1.36
N ALA A 60 -7.57 -14.52 0.82
CA ALA A 60 -7.27 -14.49 -0.61
C ALA A 60 -8.44 -14.96 -1.51
N GLY A 61 -9.34 -15.81 -0.99
CA GLY A 61 -10.54 -16.26 -1.70
C GLY A 61 -11.51 -15.11 -1.94
N GLY A 62 -11.76 -14.27 -0.93
CA GLY A 62 -12.61 -13.08 -1.02
C GLY A 62 -12.03 -12.01 -1.94
N TRP A 63 -10.72 -11.75 -1.83
CA TRP A 63 -10.03 -10.80 -2.70
C TRP A 63 -10.08 -11.22 -4.19
N ASN A 64 -9.82 -12.50 -4.49
CA ASN A 64 -9.83 -13.02 -5.85
C ASN A 64 -11.22 -13.01 -6.51
N ALA A 65 -12.27 -13.05 -5.70
CA ALA A 65 -13.66 -12.98 -6.15
C ALA A 65 -14.07 -11.54 -6.52
N GLY A 66 -13.45 -10.53 -5.92
CA GLY A 66 -13.79 -9.12 -6.15
C GLY A 66 -13.52 -8.63 -7.58
N THR A 67 -12.46 -9.12 -8.24
CA THR A 67 -12.10 -8.64 -9.58
C THR A 67 -13.19 -8.89 -10.64
N PRO A 68 -13.75 -10.11 -10.78
CA PRO A 68 -14.91 -10.35 -11.65
C PRO A 68 -16.11 -9.45 -11.32
N TRP A 69 -16.44 -9.28 -10.05
CA TRP A 69 -17.56 -8.46 -9.61
C TRP A 69 -17.40 -6.98 -9.93
N LEU A 70 -16.24 -6.40 -9.66
CA LEU A 70 -15.92 -5.00 -10.00
C LEU A 70 -15.96 -4.75 -11.51
N ARG A 71 -15.56 -5.74 -12.33
CA ARG A 71 -15.69 -5.63 -13.80
C ARG A 71 -17.15 -5.63 -14.24
N ARG A 72 -18.00 -6.44 -13.61
CA ARG A 72 -19.43 -6.49 -13.93
C ARG A 72 -20.15 -5.21 -13.48
N LEU A 73 -19.77 -4.64 -12.33
CA LEU A 73 -20.24 -3.32 -11.90
C LEU A 73 -19.82 -2.21 -12.88
N ALA A 74 -18.57 -2.21 -13.35
CA ALA A 74 -18.11 -1.25 -14.35
C ALA A 74 -18.84 -1.41 -15.70
N ALA A 75 -19.15 -2.64 -16.11
CA ALA A 75 -19.98 -2.90 -17.29
C ALA A 75 -21.39 -2.32 -17.09
N ALA A 76 -22.02 -2.60 -15.95
CA ALA A 76 -23.34 -2.07 -15.63
C ALA A 76 -23.38 -0.53 -15.60
N LYS A 77 -22.32 0.12 -15.09
CA LYS A 77 -22.18 1.58 -15.14
C LYS A 77 -22.07 2.09 -16.58
N GLY A 78 -21.25 1.42 -17.41
CA GLY A 78 -21.11 1.76 -18.82
C GLY A 78 -22.40 1.60 -19.64
N ASP A 79 -23.27 0.68 -19.22
CA ASP A 79 -24.61 0.48 -19.79
C ASP A 79 -25.66 1.46 -19.21
N GLY A 80 -25.26 2.34 -18.28
CA GLY A 80 -26.09 3.39 -17.71
C GLY A 80 -27.00 2.94 -16.56
N HIS A 81 -26.77 1.75 -15.99
CA HIS A 81 -27.53 1.31 -14.83
C HIS A 81 -27.19 2.18 -13.59
N PRO A 82 -28.18 2.55 -12.78
CA PRO A 82 -27.93 3.07 -11.43
C PRO A 82 -27.42 1.98 -10.49
N PRO A 83 -26.71 2.34 -9.40
CA PRO A 83 -26.11 1.39 -8.45
C PRO A 83 -27.03 0.27 -7.98
N ALA A 84 -28.25 0.58 -7.52
CA ALA A 84 -29.19 -0.41 -7.01
C ALA A 84 -29.75 -1.33 -8.11
N GLU A 85 -29.86 -0.83 -9.34
CA GLU A 85 -30.25 -1.65 -10.50
C GLU A 85 -29.12 -2.60 -10.89
N ALA A 86 -27.88 -2.12 -10.91
CA ALA A 86 -26.71 -2.97 -11.12
C ALA A 86 -26.61 -4.05 -10.04
N LEU A 87 -26.81 -3.71 -8.77
CA LEU A 87 -26.79 -4.68 -7.68
C LEU A 87 -27.84 -5.80 -7.89
N ARG A 88 -29.06 -5.44 -8.30
CA ARG A 88 -30.14 -6.39 -8.59
C ARG A 88 -29.82 -7.26 -9.80
N HIS A 89 -29.32 -6.66 -10.88
CA HIS A 89 -28.93 -7.40 -12.08
C HIS A 89 -27.81 -8.42 -11.79
N LEU A 90 -26.82 -8.03 -11.00
CA LEU A 90 -25.70 -8.89 -10.62
C LEU A 90 -26.12 -10.04 -9.70
N ALA A 91 -27.17 -9.85 -8.90
CA ALA A 91 -27.74 -10.90 -8.05
C ALA A 91 -28.39 -12.05 -8.83
N GLU A 92 -28.79 -11.80 -10.09
CA GLU A 92 -29.41 -12.80 -10.96
C GLU A 92 -28.37 -13.62 -11.76
N LEU A 93 -27.09 -13.25 -11.71
CA LEU A 93 -26.05 -13.96 -12.44
C LEU A 93 -25.82 -15.37 -11.88
N PRO A 94 -25.57 -16.36 -12.75
CA PRO A 94 -25.28 -17.72 -12.31
C PRO A 94 -23.98 -17.77 -11.51
N ALA A 95 -23.82 -18.85 -10.74
CA ALA A 95 -22.60 -19.10 -9.99
C ALA A 95 -21.37 -19.09 -10.90
N ASP A 96 -20.31 -18.43 -10.42
CA ASP A 96 -19.01 -18.37 -11.07
C ASP A 96 -17.98 -19.15 -10.24
N GLU A 97 -17.20 -20.01 -10.88
CA GLU A 97 -16.19 -20.84 -10.19
C GLU A 97 -15.19 -19.99 -9.37
N ARG A 98 -14.84 -18.81 -9.88
CA ARG A 98 -13.90 -17.89 -9.25
C ARG A 98 -14.59 -16.88 -8.35
N ALA A 99 -15.72 -16.32 -8.77
CA ALA A 99 -16.39 -15.19 -8.11
C ALA A 99 -17.48 -15.60 -7.11
N GLY A 100 -17.87 -16.87 -7.10
CA GLY A 100 -18.99 -17.36 -6.28
C GLY A 100 -20.35 -16.97 -6.86
N VAL A 101 -21.36 -16.98 -6.00
CA VAL A 101 -22.75 -16.64 -6.33
C VAL A 101 -23.31 -15.72 -5.27
N VAL A 102 -24.21 -14.82 -5.65
CA VAL A 102 -25.00 -14.06 -4.67
C VAL A 102 -25.91 -15.02 -3.90
N ASP A 103 -25.89 -14.91 -2.58
CA ASP A 103 -26.60 -15.79 -1.66
C ASP A 103 -27.40 -14.97 -0.64
N GLY A 104 -28.70 -15.24 -0.58
CA GLY A 104 -29.63 -14.58 0.32
C GLY A 104 -30.21 -13.26 -0.21
N PRO A 105 -31.17 -12.68 0.54
CA PRO A 105 -31.84 -11.45 0.16
C PRO A 105 -30.89 -10.24 0.21
N VAL A 106 -31.30 -9.14 -0.44
CA VAL A 106 -30.64 -7.85 -0.24
C VAL A 106 -30.84 -7.40 1.20
N ALA A 107 -29.79 -6.89 1.82
CA ALA A 107 -29.78 -6.33 3.16
C ALA A 107 -29.32 -4.88 3.12
N GLU A 108 -29.53 -4.15 4.21
CA GLU A 108 -29.17 -2.74 4.33
C GLU A 108 -28.15 -2.57 5.46
N ALA A 109 -27.20 -1.65 5.27
CA ALA A 109 -26.33 -1.13 6.30
C ALA A 109 -26.47 0.39 6.33
N GLY A 110 -26.48 1.00 7.51
CA GLY A 110 -26.58 2.45 7.68
C GLY A 110 -25.38 3.22 7.14
N SER A 111 -24.26 2.53 6.89
CA SER A 111 -23.09 3.06 6.20
C SER A 111 -22.20 1.97 5.62
N LEU A 112 -21.29 2.34 4.72
CA LEU A 112 -20.25 1.44 4.23
C LEU A 112 -19.30 0.97 5.37
N ALA A 113 -19.11 1.79 6.40
CA ALA A 113 -18.31 1.41 7.58
C ALA A 113 -18.98 0.29 8.39
N GLU A 114 -20.31 0.33 8.53
CA GLU A 114 -21.08 -0.74 9.18
C GLU A 114 -21.02 -2.06 8.39
N LEU A 115 -21.13 -1.98 7.06
CA LEU A 115 -20.93 -3.16 6.21
C LEU A 115 -19.50 -3.72 6.33
N THR A 116 -18.50 -2.84 6.48
CA THR A 116 -17.10 -3.25 6.75
C THR A 116 -16.94 -3.97 8.07
N ALA A 117 -17.59 -3.50 9.14
CA ALA A 117 -17.59 -4.20 10.42
C ALA A 117 -18.28 -5.59 10.32
N THR A 118 -19.35 -5.69 9.53
CA THR A 118 -20.03 -6.97 9.24
C THR A 118 -19.12 -7.94 8.50
N ALA A 119 -18.40 -7.45 7.49
CA ALA A 119 -17.45 -8.24 6.72
C ALA A 119 -16.24 -8.70 7.54
N ALA A 120 -15.88 -7.95 8.59
CA ALA A 120 -14.84 -8.32 9.54
C ALA A 120 -15.27 -9.41 10.54
N THR A 121 -16.57 -9.53 10.84
CA THR A 121 -17.10 -10.41 11.92
C THR A 121 -17.48 -11.81 11.43
N SER A 122 -17.51 -12.06 10.12
CA SER A 122 -18.04 -13.31 9.52
C SER A 122 -17.03 -14.48 9.46
N GLY A 123 -16.00 -14.48 10.30
CA GLY A 123 -15.03 -15.58 10.43
C GLY A 123 -14.56 -15.78 11.87
N PRO A 124 -13.85 -16.88 12.20
CA PRO A 124 -13.19 -16.97 13.49
C PRO A 124 -12.21 -15.81 13.61
N THR A 125 -12.36 -15.03 14.67
CA THR A 125 -11.52 -13.88 15.02
C THR A 125 -10.04 -14.28 14.99
N LEU A 126 -9.37 -14.06 13.86
CA LEU A 126 -8.00 -13.63 13.92
C LEU A 126 -8.10 -12.21 14.41
N ALA A 127 -7.77 -12.01 15.70
CA ALA A 127 -7.56 -10.68 16.22
C ALA A 127 -6.71 -9.92 15.21
N PRO A 128 -7.02 -8.66 14.88
CA PRO A 128 -6.05 -7.84 14.16
C PRO A 128 -4.72 -8.03 14.91
N PRO A 129 -3.59 -8.31 14.21
CA PRO A 129 -2.32 -8.36 14.91
C PRO A 129 -2.27 -7.08 15.75
N PRO A 130 -1.93 -7.17 17.05
CA PRO A 130 -1.85 -5.98 17.86
C PRO A 130 -1.02 -4.96 17.06
N PRO A 131 -1.39 -3.67 17.04
CA PRO A 131 -0.47 -2.67 16.50
C PRO A 131 0.90 -3.01 17.09
N PRO A 132 1.97 -3.09 16.27
CA PRO A 132 3.28 -3.39 16.83
C PRO A 132 3.43 -2.43 18.00
N ALA A 133 3.63 -3.01 19.19
CA ALA A 133 3.80 -2.20 20.38
C ALA A 133 4.83 -1.13 20.02
N SER A 134 4.55 0.13 20.31
CA SER A 134 5.55 1.17 20.26
C SER A 134 6.69 0.71 21.18
N GLY A 135 7.68 0.04 20.61
CA GLY A 135 8.59 -0.80 21.37
C GLY A 135 9.22 -1.88 20.50
N THR A 136 10.49 -1.69 20.22
CA THR A 136 11.50 -2.64 19.71
C THR A 136 11.02 -3.62 18.61
N PRO A 137 11.54 -3.53 17.37
CA PRO A 137 11.28 -4.54 16.35
C PRO A 137 11.55 -5.95 16.89
N GLY A 138 10.62 -6.87 16.63
CA GLY A 138 10.68 -8.26 17.11
C GLY A 138 11.97 -8.98 16.69
N ALA A 139 12.22 -10.20 17.18
CA ALA A 139 13.36 -10.97 16.69
C ALA A 139 13.21 -11.29 15.18
N PRO A 140 14.30 -11.30 14.39
CA PRO A 140 14.21 -11.63 12.97
C PRO A 140 13.73 -13.08 12.78
N PRO A 141 12.90 -13.38 11.78
CA PRO A 141 12.47 -14.75 11.50
C PRO A 141 13.62 -15.63 11.02
N ALA A 142 13.55 -16.91 11.36
CA ALA A 142 14.51 -17.90 10.89
C ALA A 142 14.41 -18.10 9.36
N GLY A 143 15.55 -18.16 8.67
CA GLY A 143 15.63 -18.51 7.25
C GLY A 143 15.55 -17.35 6.26
N LEU A 144 15.68 -16.10 6.70
CA LEU A 144 15.88 -14.96 5.79
C LEU A 144 17.19 -15.13 5.04
N ASN A 145 17.19 -14.76 3.75
CA ASN A 145 18.45 -14.54 3.05
C ASN A 145 19.10 -13.22 3.51
N THR A 146 20.38 -13.04 3.20
CA THR A 146 21.17 -11.87 3.63
C THR A 146 20.52 -10.52 3.28
N VAL A 147 19.84 -10.46 2.14
CA VAL A 147 19.16 -9.25 1.66
C VAL A 147 17.90 -8.95 2.47
N GLN A 148 17.07 -9.97 2.72
CA GLN A 148 15.86 -9.80 3.52
C GLN A 148 16.19 -9.48 4.97
N GLN A 149 17.28 -10.04 5.50
CA GLN A 149 17.80 -9.71 6.81
C GLN A 149 18.25 -8.25 6.88
N ALA A 150 19.00 -7.76 5.88
CA ALA A 150 19.42 -6.36 5.82
C ALA A 150 18.22 -5.39 5.74
N ALA A 151 17.19 -5.73 4.95
CA ALA A 151 15.96 -4.94 4.86
C ALA A 151 15.18 -4.91 6.18
N TYR A 152 15.11 -6.05 6.87
CA TYR A 152 14.51 -6.14 8.20
C TYR A 152 15.29 -5.30 9.22
N ASP A 153 16.61 -5.44 9.26
CA ASP A 153 17.46 -4.76 10.24
C ASP A 153 17.52 -3.25 10.02
N TYR A 154 17.34 -2.79 8.78
CA TYR A 154 17.20 -1.36 8.46
C TYR A 154 16.05 -0.71 9.25
N THR A 155 14.92 -1.42 9.41
CA THR A 155 13.76 -0.92 10.15
C THR A 155 13.99 -0.81 11.67
N ARG A 156 15.09 -1.36 12.19
CA ARG A 156 15.40 -1.35 13.62
C ARG A 156 16.06 -0.09 14.15
N ALA A 157 16.66 0.72 13.26
CA ALA A 157 17.27 2.01 13.62
C ALA A 157 17.07 3.05 12.50
N PRO A 158 15.84 3.30 12.04
CA PRO A 158 15.59 4.04 10.80
C PRO A 158 16.10 5.48 10.84
N ALA A 159 16.06 6.14 12.02
CA ALA A 159 16.57 7.49 12.20
C ALA A 159 18.10 7.55 11.98
N VAL A 160 18.86 6.65 12.60
CA VAL A 160 20.32 6.58 12.44
C VAL A 160 20.69 6.29 10.98
N HIS A 161 20.04 5.31 10.33
CA HIS A 161 20.32 5.00 8.93
C HIS A 161 20.06 6.19 8.00
N ASN A 162 18.90 6.86 8.13
CA ASN A 162 18.55 8.01 7.30
C ASN A 162 19.52 9.18 7.49
N GLU A 163 19.91 9.48 8.73
CA GLU A 163 20.87 10.56 8.99
C GLU A 163 22.26 10.27 8.41
N LEU A 164 22.70 9.01 8.42
CA LEU A 164 23.97 8.62 7.81
C LEU A 164 23.95 8.68 6.28
N LEU A 165 22.82 8.31 5.65
CA LEU A 165 22.65 8.40 4.20
C LEU A 165 22.74 9.85 3.69
N GLN A 166 22.37 10.83 4.52
CA GLN A 166 22.39 12.25 4.19
C GLN A 166 23.65 12.98 4.66
N ALA A 167 24.53 12.32 5.42
CA ALA A 167 25.71 12.95 6.00
C ALA A 167 26.83 13.12 4.97
N GLY A 168 27.42 14.32 4.92
CA GLY A 168 28.64 14.56 4.13
C GLY A 168 29.87 13.83 4.69
N ASP A 169 29.91 13.61 6.01
CA ASP A 169 30.87 12.74 6.70
C ASP A 169 30.11 11.76 7.61
N PRO A 170 29.71 10.58 7.08
CA PRO A 170 28.92 9.61 7.85
C PRO A 170 29.65 9.03 9.06
N ALA A 171 30.98 8.93 9.05
CA ALA A 171 31.73 8.38 10.18
C ALA A 171 31.74 9.35 11.35
N ALA A 172 31.98 10.64 11.09
CA ALA A 172 31.85 11.69 12.10
C ALA A 172 30.40 11.79 12.60
N ARG A 173 29.41 11.73 11.68
CA ARG A 173 28.00 11.79 12.07
C ARG A 173 27.59 10.62 12.95
N LEU A 174 28.06 9.40 12.67
CA LEU A 174 27.80 8.25 13.52
C LEU A 174 28.34 8.48 14.94
N ALA A 175 29.57 8.99 15.09
CA ALA A 175 30.14 9.27 16.40
C ALA A 175 29.31 10.30 17.20
N GLU A 176 28.79 11.33 16.53
CA GLU A 176 27.87 12.29 17.16
C GLU A 176 26.54 11.65 17.58
N LEU A 177 25.97 10.78 16.72
CA LEU A 177 24.71 10.09 16.99
C LEU A 177 24.83 9.12 18.17
N LEU A 178 25.92 8.36 18.24
CA LEU A 178 26.17 7.40 19.31
C LEU A 178 26.57 8.05 20.65
N ALA A 179 26.83 9.36 20.68
CA ALA A 179 27.00 10.10 21.93
C ALA A 179 25.67 10.18 22.73
N ASP A 180 24.54 10.00 22.07
CA ASP A 180 23.22 9.84 22.70
C ASP A 180 23.01 8.36 23.10
N PRO A 181 22.85 8.05 24.40
CA PRO A 181 22.68 6.68 24.88
C PRO A 181 21.47 5.94 24.28
N GLU A 182 20.39 6.66 23.94
CA GLU A 182 19.18 6.05 23.35
C GLU A 182 19.50 5.56 21.93
N ARG A 183 20.08 6.43 21.11
CA ARG A 183 20.53 6.11 19.74
C ARG A 183 21.62 5.04 19.72
N ALA A 184 22.54 5.07 20.68
CA ALA A 184 23.55 4.04 20.84
C ALA A 184 22.93 2.66 21.16
N GLY A 185 21.92 2.64 22.02
CA GLY A 185 21.16 1.44 22.35
C GLY A 185 20.39 0.87 21.15
N GLU A 186 19.70 1.72 20.39
CA GLU A 186 18.99 1.31 19.16
C GLU A 186 19.94 0.73 18.12
N ALA A 187 21.05 1.41 17.86
CA ALA A 187 22.06 0.97 16.93
C ALA A 187 22.68 -0.36 17.38
N ALA A 188 23.05 -0.49 18.65
CA ALA A 188 23.57 -1.74 19.18
C ALA A 188 22.56 -2.90 19.10
N ALA A 189 21.27 -2.63 19.32
CA ALA A 189 20.22 -3.63 19.17
C ALA A 189 19.99 -4.05 17.70
N ALA A 190 20.27 -3.17 16.74
CA ALA A 190 20.15 -3.46 15.31
C ALA A 190 21.32 -4.27 14.74
N PHE A 191 22.49 -4.27 15.39
CA PHE A 191 23.68 -5.01 14.95
C PHE A 191 24.07 -6.15 15.92
N GLY A 192 23.54 -6.17 17.14
CA GLY A 192 23.92 -7.11 18.20
C GLY A 192 25.24 -6.77 18.90
N HIS A 193 25.87 -5.65 18.53
CA HIS A 193 27.08 -5.10 19.13
C HIS A 193 27.10 -3.59 18.89
N GLU A 194 27.96 -2.86 19.60
CA GLU A 194 28.21 -1.45 19.31
C GLU A 194 28.75 -1.29 17.88
N PRO A 195 28.03 -0.61 16.97
CA PRO A 195 28.37 -0.61 15.56
C PRO A 195 29.38 0.50 15.22
N VAL A 196 30.23 0.21 14.23
CA VAL A 196 31.08 1.21 13.56
C VAL A 196 30.49 1.55 12.20
N TYR A 197 30.98 2.63 11.56
CA TYR A 197 30.46 3.03 10.25
C TYR A 197 30.60 1.93 9.18
N GLY A 198 31.62 1.08 9.28
CA GLY A 198 31.79 -0.07 8.40
C GLY A 198 30.58 -1.03 8.39
N ASP A 199 29.90 -1.20 9.52
CA ASP A 199 28.73 -2.09 9.61
C ASP A 199 27.53 -1.50 8.84
N PHE A 200 27.32 -0.19 8.97
CA PHE A 200 26.30 0.54 8.21
C PHE A 200 26.62 0.59 6.72
N ALA A 201 27.88 0.86 6.35
CA ALA A 201 28.32 0.92 4.97
C ALA A 201 28.11 -0.43 4.26
N GLU A 202 28.42 -1.55 4.93
CA GLU A 202 28.17 -2.88 4.40
C GLU A 202 26.66 -3.16 4.26
N ARG A 203 25.84 -2.75 5.24
CA ARG A 203 24.38 -2.87 5.15
C ARG A 203 23.81 -2.07 3.98
N PHE A 204 24.23 -0.83 3.78
CA PHE A 204 23.82 0.00 2.63
C PHE A 204 24.24 -0.64 1.31
N ARG A 205 25.48 -1.12 1.21
CA ARG A 205 25.97 -1.83 0.02
C ARG A 205 25.10 -3.05 -0.33
N LEU A 206 24.69 -3.83 0.68
CA LEU A 206 23.82 -5.00 0.49
C LEU A 206 22.40 -4.60 0.06
N LEU A 207 21.85 -3.54 0.63
CA LEU A 207 20.53 -3.02 0.26
C LEU A 207 20.53 -2.43 -1.16
N ASP A 208 21.55 -1.66 -1.53
CA ASP A 208 21.73 -1.14 -2.89
C ASP A 208 21.80 -2.25 -3.94
N GLN A 209 22.53 -3.32 -3.64
CA GLN A 209 22.58 -4.50 -4.51
C GLN A 209 21.23 -5.21 -4.61
N ALA A 210 20.49 -5.25 -3.50
CA ALA A 210 19.20 -5.90 -3.46
C ALA A 210 18.13 -5.17 -4.28
N VAL A 211 18.10 -3.84 -4.19
CA VAL A 211 17.15 -3.01 -4.93
C VAL A 211 17.56 -2.77 -6.38
N ALA A 212 18.65 -3.38 -6.86
CA ALA A 212 19.15 -3.14 -8.22
C ALA A 212 18.23 -3.66 -9.35
N SER A 213 17.18 -4.43 -9.02
CA SER A 213 16.30 -5.03 -10.03
C SER A 213 15.33 -4.00 -10.61
N PRO A 214 15.33 -3.76 -11.93
CA PRO A 214 14.43 -2.80 -12.54
C PRO A 214 13.00 -3.33 -12.61
N LEU A 215 12.02 -2.47 -12.34
CA LEU A 215 10.61 -2.78 -12.55
C LEU A 215 10.34 -3.07 -14.04
N PRO A 216 9.61 -4.16 -14.37
CA PRO A 216 9.35 -4.53 -15.77
C PRO A 216 8.31 -3.62 -16.46
N GLU A 217 7.49 -2.93 -15.67
CA GLU A 217 6.42 -2.03 -16.08
C GLU A 217 6.19 -0.95 -15.01
N PRO A 218 5.43 0.12 -15.30
CA PRO A 218 5.06 1.08 -14.26
C PRO A 218 4.16 0.42 -13.21
N VAL A 219 4.40 0.74 -11.94
CA VAL A 219 3.67 0.16 -10.81
C VAL A 219 3.18 1.28 -9.89
N GLU A 220 1.90 1.24 -9.52
CA GLU A 220 1.37 2.07 -8.45
C GLU A 220 1.73 1.49 -7.09
N THR A 221 2.21 2.34 -6.21
CA THR A 221 2.73 1.98 -4.89
C THR A 221 2.05 2.80 -3.81
N LEU A 222 1.90 2.21 -2.62
CA LEU A 222 1.23 2.82 -1.47
C LEU A 222 2.08 2.75 -0.22
N ARG A 223 2.13 3.83 0.54
CA ARG A 223 2.73 3.83 1.89
C ARG A 223 1.89 4.67 2.83
N GLY A 224 1.50 4.11 3.97
CA GLY A 224 0.98 4.92 5.07
C GLY A 224 2.13 5.62 5.78
N VAL A 225 1.96 6.91 6.06
CA VAL A 225 2.91 7.73 6.82
C VAL A 225 2.19 8.46 7.94
N THR A 226 2.85 8.64 9.08
CA THR A 226 2.32 9.42 10.22
C THR A 226 2.51 10.91 10.02
N ASP A 227 3.54 11.29 9.29
CA ASP A 227 3.91 12.66 8.93
C ASP A 227 4.76 12.65 7.65
N VAL A 228 5.10 13.85 7.17
CA VAL A 228 5.91 14.07 5.95
C VAL A 228 7.22 14.80 6.25
N ALA A 229 7.69 14.74 7.50
CA ALA A 229 8.86 15.49 7.91
C ALA A 229 10.15 14.99 7.23
N HIS A 230 10.21 13.69 6.93
CA HIS A 230 11.30 13.09 6.17
C HIS A 230 11.45 13.67 4.75
N LEU A 231 10.37 14.08 4.09
CA LEU A 231 10.42 14.69 2.75
C LEU A 231 10.73 16.19 2.79
N THR A 232 10.35 16.86 3.88
CA THR A 232 10.38 18.33 3.98
C THR A 232 11.52 18.85 4.86
N GLY A 233 12.25 17.97 5.55
CA GLY A 233 13.30 18.33 6.49
C GLY A 233 12.79 18.86 7.84
N GLY A 234 11.50 18.68 8.16
CA GLY A 234 10.89 19.15 9.40
C GLY A 234 9.36 19.04 9.41
N ALA A 235 8.72 19.43 10.51
CA ALA A 235 7.26 19.40 10.58
C ALA A 235 6.63 20.32 9.52
N ALA A 236 5.75 19.76 8.69
CA ALA A 236 5.08 20.48 7.61
C ALA A 236 3.60 20.05 7.50
N ASP A 237 2.73 20.96 7.05
CA ASP A 237 1.39 20.58 6.61
C ASP A 237 1.53 19.78 5.31
N VAL A 238 1.04 18.55 5.31
CA VAL A 238 1.04 17.65 4.15
C VAL A 238 0.41 18.29 2.90
N ARG A 239 -0.54 19.21 3.06
CA ARG A 239 -1.15 19.92 1.91
C ARG A 239 -0.15 20.80 1.16
N SER A 240 0.91 21.24 1.81
CA SER A 240 1.98 22.03 1.19
C SER A 240 2.82 21.25 0.20
N LEU A 241 2.66 19.92 0.15
CA LEU A 241 3.39 19.07 -0.79
C LEU A 241 2.92 19.21 -2.25
N ALA A 242 1.67 19.64 -2.48
CA ALA A 242 1.09 19.68 -3.82
C ALA A 242 1.94 20.49 -4.81
N GLY A 243 2.26 19.89 -5.96
CA GLY A 243 3.10 20.48 -7.01
C GLY A 243 4.61 20.50 -6.71
N GLY A 244 5.03 20.10 -5.50
CA GLY A 244 6.42 20.11 -5.07
C GLY A 244 7.23 18.89 -5.53
N THR A 245 8.55 18.99 -5.43
CA THR A 245 9.48 17.88 -5.71
C THR A 245 10.38 17.68 -4.49
N TYR A 246 10.49 16.42 -4.03
CA TYR A 246 11.11 16.07 -2.76
C TYR A 246 12.07 14.92 -2.94
N ALA A 247 13.18 14.92 -2.21
CA ALA A 247 14.07 13.78 -2.12
C ALA A 247 13.60 12.85 -1.00
N GLU A 248 13.56 11.56 -1.27
CA GLU A 248 13.36 10.55 -0.23
C GLU A 248 14.73 10.17 0.34
N PRO A 249 15.02 10.49 1.62
CA PRO A 249 16.38 10.36 2.15
C PRO A 249 16.82 8.93 2.45
N GLY A 250 15.89 7.97 2.49
CA GLY A 250 16.13 6.58 2.87
C GLY A 250 15.50 5.57 1.91
N TYR A 251 15.69 4.28 2.17
CA TYR A 251 15.00 3.25 1.39
C TYR A 251 13.50 3.31 1.66
N LEU A 252 12.71 3.35 0.59
CA LEU A 252 11.26 3.50 0.69
C LEU A 252 10.57 2.13 0.58
N SER A 253 10.06 1.64 1.70
CA SER A 253 9.18 0.47 1.73
C SER A 253 7.76 0.87 1.34
N VAL A 254 7.21 0.23 0.31
CA VAL A 254 5.86 0.49 -0.19
C VAL A 254 5.09 -0.81 -0.36
N SER A 255 3.78 -0.73 -0.29
CA SER A 255 2.86 -1.83 -0.55
C SER A 255 2.31 -1.74 -1.97
N LEU A 256 2.19 -2.87 -2.65
CA LEU A 256 1.41 -2.98 -3.87
C LEU A 256 -0.06 -3.23 -3.54
N GLY A 257 -0.99 -2.78 -4.39
CA GLY A 257 -2.43 -3.04 -4.24
C GLY A 257 -3.25 -1.78 -3.95
N ALA A 258 -4.47 -1.97 -3.44
CA ALA A 258 -5.41 -0.87 -3.25
C ALA A 258 -5.24 -0.09 -1.92
N THR A 259 -4.66 -0.76 -0.92
CA THR A 259 -4.42 -0.21 0.42
C THR A 259 -2.97 -0.43 0.86
N PRO A 260 -2.40 0.51 1.63
CA PRO A 260 -1.11 0.27 2.28
C PRO A 260 -1.24 -0.87 3.28
N ALA A 261 -0.16 -1.61 3.50
CA ALA A 261 -0.10 -2.64 4.53
C ALA A 261 -0.34 -2.08 5.94
N TYR A 262 0.14 -0.85 6.16
CA TYR A 262 -0.03 -0.09 7.38
C TYR A 262 -0.78 1.22 7.07
N PRO A 263 -2.12 1.20 7.07
CA PRO A 263 -2.91 2.40 6.83
C PRO A 263 -2.77 3.36 8.01
N THR A 264 -2.47 4.61 7.70
CA THR A 264 -2.44 5.74 8.64
C THR A 264 -3.44 6.81 8.18
N GLY A 265 -3.47 7.97 8.84
CA GLY A 265 -4.25 9.12 8.38
C GLY A 265 -3.70 9.81 7.12
N CYS A 266 -2.51 9.41 6.61
CA CYS A 266 -1.89 10.00 5.43
C CYS A 266 -1.23 8.92 4.56
N TRP A 267 -1.62 8.81 3.30
CA TRP A 267 -1.12 7.81 2.36
C TRP A 267 -0.34 8.49 1.24
N LEU A 268 0.86 7.99 0.94
CA LEU A 268 1.60 8.29 -0.28
C LEU A 268 1.17 7.27 -1.34
N ARG A 269 0.51 7.72 -2.40
CA ARG A 269 0.19 6.93 -3.60
C ARG A 269 1.08 7.41 -4.74
N LEU A 270 2.13 6.64 -5.03
CA LEU A 270 3.17 7.04 -5.99
C LEU A 270 3.23 6.06 -7.15
N VAL A 271 3.37 6.57 -8.37
CA VAL A 271 3.66 5.74 -9.54
C VAL A 271 5.18 5.63 -9.71
N ALA A 272 5.69 4.40 -9.62
CA ALA A 272 7.06 4.05 -9.97
C ALA A 272 7.12 3.69 -11.46
N PRO A 273 7.87 4.43 -12.30
CA PRO A 273 7.99 4.10 -13.72
C PRO A 273 8.64 2.74 -13.98
N LYS A 274 8.42 2.20 -15.18
CA LYS A 274 9.21 1.07 -15.69
C LYS A 274 10.70 1.40 -15.60
N GLY A 275 11.50 0.44 -15.17
CA GLY A 275 12.95 0.60 -15.01
C GLY A 275 13.37 1.12 -13.64
N THR A 276 12.43 1.60 -12.81
CA THR A 276 12.74 1.99 -11.42
C THR A 276 13.36 0.81 -10.68
N ARG A 277 14.49 1.06 -10.03
CA ARG A 277 15.19 0.08 -9.19
C ARG A 277 14.30 -0.29 -8.00
N SER A 278 14.21 -1.58 -7.72
CA SER A 278 13.37 -2.10 -6.65
C SER A 278 13.80 -3.49 -6.18
N LEU A 279 13.31 -3.88 -5.00
CA LEU A 279 13.34 -5.23 -4.49
C LEU A 279 11.92 -5.68 -4.15
N TRP A 280 11.45 -6.74 -4.81
CA TRP A 280 10.22 -7.41 -4.41
C TRP A 280 10.50 -8.38 -3.25
N MET A 281 9.92 -8.12 -2.08
CA MET A 281 10.15 -8.94 -0.88
C MET A 281 9.38 -10.26 -0.93
N GLY A 282 8.27 -10.29 -1.68
CA GLY A 282 7.54 -11.50 -2.01
C GLY A 282 7.02 -12.30 -0.82
N ARG A 283 6.58 -13.52 -1.12
CA ARG A 283 5.91 -14.42 -0.15
C ARG A 283 6.84 -15.00 0.92
N ARG A 284 8.15 -14.72 0.84
CA ARG A 284 9.16 -15.15 1.81
C ARG A 284 9.57 -14.03 2.77
N SER A 285 8.92 -12.86 2.69
CA SER A 285 9.03 -11.83 3.72
C SER A 285 8.41 -12.33 5.04
N HIS A 286 8.85 -11.77 6.16
CA HIS A 286 8.21 -11.96 7.48
C HIS A 286 6.73 -11.57 7.44
N HIS A 287 6.40 -10.61 6.58
CA HIS A 287 5.08 -10.05 6.43
C HIS A 287 4.61 -10.16 4.98
N PRO A 288 4.34 -11.40 4.49
CA PRO A 288 4.04 -11.62 3.08
C PRO A 288 2.72 -10.98 2.63
N TYR A 289 1.85 -10.61 3.58
CA TYR A 289 0.61 -9.88 3.34
C TYR A 289 0.83 -8.39 3.02
N GLU A 290 2.02 -7.83 3.31
CA GLU A 290 2.30 -6.41 3.06
C GLU A 290 2.46 -6.08 1.58
N ARG A 291 2.73 -7.11 0.76
CA ARG A 291 2.96 -6.97 -0.68
C ARG A 291 4.07 -5.95 -0.92
N GLU A 292 5.14 -6.11 -0.14
CA GLU A 292 6.19 -5.11 0.01
C GLU A 292 7.12 -5.09 -1.20
N LEU A 293 7.31 -3.88 -1.71
CA LEU A 293 8.33 -3.49 -2.66
C LEU A 293 9.23 -2.48 -1.95
N ILE A 294 10.55 -2.68 -1.96
CA ILE A 294 11.52 -1.74 -1.42
C ILE A 294 12.14 -0.98 -2.58
N LEU A 295 12.17 0.35 -2.47
CA LEU A 295 12.74 1.27 -3.45
C LEU A 295 14.02 1.90 -2.86
N PRO A 296 14.99 2.33 -3.71
CA PRO A 296 16.28 2.86 -3.26
C PRO A 296 16.14 4.19 -2.51
N CYS A 297 17.24 4.65 -1.91
CA CYS A 297 17.32 5.89 -1.13
C CYS A 297 17.72 7.15 -1.92
N ASP A 298 17.78 7.08 -3.24
CA ASP A 298 18.10 8.20 -4.14
C ASP A 298 16.91 8.62 -5.00
N LEU A 299 15.69 8.39 -4.49
CA LEU A 299 14.47 8.71 -5.21
C LEU A 299 14.16 10.20 -5.13
N THR A 300 13.72 10.73 -6.26
CA THR A 300 13.05 12.02 -6.31
C THR A 300 11.56 11.80 -6.55
N ILE A 301 10.74 12.36 -5.68
CA ILE A 301 9.27 12.26 -5.73
C ILE A 301 8.71 13.60 -6.19
N ARG A 302 7.99 13.60 -7.31
CA ARG A 302 7.13 14.71 -7.71
C ARG A 302 5.74 14.46 -7.13
N VAL A 303 5.26 15.37 -6.30
CA VAL A 303 3.88 15.35 -5.83
C VAL A 303 3.02 16.15 -6.79
N ASP A 304 1.98 15.52 -7.32
CA ASP A 304 1.03 16.19 -8.22
C ASP A 304 -0.02 16.93 -7.39
N ASP A 305 -0.66 16.25 -6.44
CA ASP A 305 -1.75 16.82 -5.64
C ASP A 305 -1.97 16.05 -4.32
N VAL A 306 -2.74 16.64 -3.41
CA VAL A 306 -3.07 16.12 -2.07
C VAL A 306 -4.58 16.21 -1.84
N TYR A 307 -5.21 15.07 -1.58
CA TYR A 307 -6.66 14.96 -1.43
C TYR A 307 -7.06 14.52 -0.02
N LEU A 308 -8.26 14.90 0.43
CA LEU A 308 -8.93 14.24 1.55
C LEU A 308 -9.92 13.20 0.97
N ARG A 309 -9.70 11.91 1.22
CA ARG A 309 -10.52 10.80 0.71
C ARG A 309 -10.76 9.78 1.81
N GLY A 310 -11.99 9.30 1.96
CA GLY A 310 -12.29 8.20 2.90
C GLY A 310 -11.73 8.40 4.32
N GLY A 311 -11.73 9.63 4.84
CA GLY A 311 -11.22 9.97 6.18
C GLY A 311 -9.69 10.04 6.33
N HIS A 312 -8.92 9.89 5.25
CA HIS A 312 -7.46 10.04 5.24
C HIS A 312 -7.01 11.05 4.18
N ILE A 313 -5.79 11.54 4.33
CA ILE A 313 -5.12 12.37 3.33
C ILE A 313 -4.41 11.44 2.34
N GLU A 314 -4.58 11.65 1.05
CA GLU A 314 -3.91 10.91 0.00
C GLU A 314 -3.03 11.87 -0.81
N VAL A 315 -1.72 11.69 -0.73
CA VAL A 315 -0.71 12.41 -1.52
C VAL A 315 -0.44 11.59 -2.78
N THR A 316 -0.71 12.18 -3.93
CA THR A 316 -0.54 11.51 -5.24
C THR A 316 0.66 12.06 -5.97
N GLY A 317 1.40 11.21 -6.67
CA GLY A 317 2.58 11.66 -7.39
C GLY A 317 3.33 10.58 -8.15
N TRP A 318 4.53 10.94 -8.60
CA TRP A 318 5.41 10.11 -9.41
C TRP A 318 6.79 10.05 -8.79
N ILE A 319 7.39 8.87 -8.88
CA ILE A 319 8.83 8.73 -8.74
C ILE A 319 9.44 9.17 -10.07
N LEU A 320 10.34 10.14 -10.01
CA LEU A 320 11.09 10.57 -11.18
C LEU A 320 12.17 9.53 -11.52
N PRO A 321 12.41 9.25 -12.81
CA PRO A 321 13.51 8.39 -13.22
C PRO A 321 14.85 8.95 -12.71
N SER A 322 15.65 8.07 -12.11
CA SER A 322 17.04 8.31 -11.73
C SER A 322 17.96 8.42 -12.96
#